data_AF-A0AAV0H1X9-F1
#
_entry.id   AF-A0AAV0H1X9-F1
#
_cell.length_a   1.000
_cell.length_b   1.000
_cell.length_c   1.000
_cell.angle_alpha   90.00
_cell.angle_beta   90.00
_cell.angle_gamma   90.00
#
_symmetry.space_group_name_H-M   'P 1'
#
loop_
_entity.id
_entity.type
_entity.pdbx_description
1 polymer ?
#
loop_
_entity_poly.entity_id
_entity_poly.type
_entity_poly.pdbx_seq_one_letter_code
_entity_poly.pdbx_strand_id
1 'polypeptide(L)' 'REKVTISNRTLQWKCVESRTDSKRLFYGRFFLAPLMKGQADTIGIAMRRALLGEIEGTCITSNALFKVK' A
#
# COMPACT_ATOMS: atom_id res chain seq x y z
N ARG A 1 30.46 -10.46 -10.50
CA ARG A 1 29.31 -11.35 -10.20
C ARG A 1 28.99 -11.16 -8.72
N GLU A 2 27.94 -10.40 -8.41
CA GLU A 2 27.54 -10.15 -7.02
C GLU A 2 26.93 -11.46 -6.47
N LYS A 3 27.55 -12.01 -5.43
CA LYS A 3 27.14 -13.29 -4.83
C LYS A 3 25.81 -13.03 -4.13
N VAL A 4 24.71 -13.46 -4.73
CA VAL A 4 23.38 -13.43 -4.11
C VAL A 4 23.43 -14.37 -2.91
N THR A 5 23.73 -13.81 -1.73
CA THR A 5 23.58 -14.50 -0.46
C THR A 5 22.08 -14.63 -0.23
N ILE A 6 21.51 -15.76 -0.67
CA ILE A 6 20.13 -16.12 -0.39
C ILE A 6 20.03 -16.20 1.14
N SER A 7 19.40 -15.21 1.76
CA SER A 7 19.10 -15.25 3.18
C SER A 7 18.09 -16.38 3.38
N ASN A 8 18.53 -17.52 3.91
CA ASN A 8 17.67 -18.67 4.22
C ASN A 8 16.74 -18.40 5.43
N ARG A 9 16.46 -17.12 5.70
CA ARG A 9 15.62 -16.65 6.79
C ARG A 9 14.20 -16.50 6.26
N THR A 10 13.24 -17.05 6.98
CA THR A 10 11.82 -16.91 6.66
C THR A 10 11.44 -15.44 6.58
N LEU A 11 10.78 -15.06 5.48
CA LEU A 11 10.20 -13.72 5.29
C LEU A 11 9.17 -13.48 6.40
N GLN A 12 9.40 -12.46 7.20
CA GLN A 12 8.51 -11.99 8.25
C GLN A 12 7.77 -10.75 7.78
N TRP A 13 6.47 -10.73 8.03
CA TRP A 13 5.62 -9.57 7.80
C TRP A 13 4.71 -9.36 9.01
N LYS A 14 4.42 -8.11 9.32
CA LYS A 14 3.57 -7.77 10.46
C LYS A 14 2.86 -6.43 10.25
N CYS A 15 1.60 -6.36 10.67
CA CYS A 15 0.92 -5.09 10.90
C CYS A 15 1.46 -4.48 12.22
N VAL A 16 2.16 -3.35 12.11
CA VAL A 16 2.75 -2.64 13.26
C VAL A 16 1.72 -1.76 13.93
N GLU A 17 0.91 -1.08 13.12
CA GLU A 17 -0.14 -0.18 13.59
C GLU A 17 -1.29 -0.24 12.59
N SER A 18 -2.51 -0.28 13.09
CA SER A 18 -3.72 -0.07 12.31
C SER A 18 -4.65 0.77 13.16
N ARG A 19 -4.95 1.98 12.71
CA ARG A 19 -5.83 2.92 13.41
C ARG A 19 -6.92 3.42 12.49
N THR A 20 -8.08 3.64 13.08
CA THR A 20 -9.22 4.29 12.45
C THR A 20 -9.48 5.56 13.24
N ASP A 21 -8.98 6.68 12.74
CA ASP A 21 -9.12 7.97 13.44
C ASP A 21 -10.53 8.54 13.25
N SER A 22 -11.17 8.24 12.11
CA SER A 22 -12.59 8.55 11.87
C SER A 22 -13.17 7.61 10.81
N LYS A 23 -14.49 7.70 10.57
CA LYS A 23 -15.17 6.95 9.48
C LYS A 23 -14.53 7.11 8.10
N ARG A 24 -13.76 8.19 7.89
CA ARG A 24 -13.11 8.52 6.61
C ARG A 24 -11.58 8.46 6.67
N LEU A 25 -10.98 8.23 7.84
CA LEU A 25 -9.53 8.27 8.01
C LEU A 25 -9.03 6.98 8.63
N PHE A 26 -8.40 6.18 7.77
CA PHE A 26 -7.79 4.90 8.10
C PHE A 26 -6.29 5.02 7.87
N TYR A 27 -5.50 4.58 8.85
CA TYR A 27 -4.04 4.59 8.75
C TYR A 27 -3.47 3.24 9.18
N GLY A 28 -2.56 2.71 8.35
CA GLY A 28 -1.90 1.44 8.61
C GLY A 28 -0.39 1.57 8.40
N ARG A 29 0.39 0.92 9.27
CA ARG A 29 1.83 0.71 9.10
C ARG A 29 2.14 -0.77 9.14
N PHE A 30 2.90 -1.21 8.14
CA PHE A 30 3.29 -2.61 7.98
C PHE A 30 4.80 -2.72 7.88
N PHE A 31 5.31 -3.85 8.34
CA PHE A 31 6.73 -4.20 8.31
C PHE A 31 6.91 -5.49 7.50
N LEU A 32 8.00 -5.56 6.73
CA LEU A 32 8.39 -6.71 5.91
C LEU A 32 9.91 -6.86 5.91
N ALA A 33 10.43 -8.00 6.36
CA ALA A 33 11.87 -8.30 6.39
C ALA A 33 12.15 -9.80 6.54
N PRO A 34 13.34 -10.31 6.21
CA PRO A 34 14.44 -9.60 5.53
C PRO A 34 14.17 -9.48 4.04
N LEU A 35 14.70 -8.41 3.43
CA LEU A 35 14.66 -8.17 1.99
C LEU A 35 16.09 -8.04 1.46
N MET A 36 16.30 -8.51 0.24
CA MET A 36 17.58 -8.30 -0.45
C MET A 36 17.73 -6.84 -0.89
N LYS A 37 18.97 -6.41 -1.13
CA LYS A 37 19.26 -5.07 -1.67
C LYS A 37 18.45 -4.83 -2.95
N GLY A 38 17.72 -3.71 -3.00
CA GLY A 38 16.85 -3.33 -4.13
C GLY A 38 15.49 -4.04 -4.18
N GLN A 39 15.26 -5.12 -3.43
CA GLN A 39 13.98 -5.82 -3.42
C GLN A 39 12.87 -4.98 -2.76
N ALA A 40 13.23 -4.21 -1.72
CA ALA A 40 12.31 -3.29 -1.05
C ALA A 40 11.79 -2.21 -2.01
N ASP A 41 12.64 -1.72 -2.92
CA ASP A 41 12.25 -0.72 -3.92
C ASP A 41 11.26 -1.32 -4.92
N THR A 42 11.54 -2.52 -5.43
CA THR A 42 10.63 -3.24 -6.34
C THR A 42 9.27 -3.48 -5.69
N ILE A 43 9.25 -3.99 -4.45
CA ILE A 43 8.01 -4.24 -3.71
C ILE A 43 7.27 -2.93 -3.43
N GLY A 44 7.98 -1.90 -2.97
CA GLY A 44 7.40 -0.59 -2.65
C GLY A 44 6.80 0.10 -3.87
N ILE A 45 7.45 0.02 -5.04
CA ILE A 45 6.95 0.55 -6.30
C ILE A 45 5.71 -0.25 -6.75
N ALA A 46 5.77 -1.58 -6.71
CA ALA A 46 4.63 -2.43 -7.08
C ALA A 46 3.41 -2.15 -6.19
N MET A 47 3.60 -2.10 -4.87
CA MET A 47 2.53 -1.76 -3.91
C MET A 47 1.97 -0.37 -4.17
N ARG A 48 2.82 0.65 -4.36
CA ARG A 48 2.36 2.02 -4.63
C ARG A 48 1.47 2.07 -5.88
N ARG A 49 1.85 1.36 -6.95
CA ARG A 49 1.08 1.32 -8.20
C ARG A 49 -0.25 0.60 -8.01
N ALA A 50 -0.24 -0.58 -7.39
CA ALA A 50 -1.46 -1.36 -7.14
C ALA A 50 -2.43 -0.59 -6.23
N LEU A 51 -1.94 -0.01 -5.12
CA LEU A 51 -2.79 0.70 -4.16
C LEU A 51 -3.45 1.96 -4.75
N LEU A 52 -2.78 2.66 -5.68
CA LEU A 52 -3.30 3.89 -6.27
C LEU A 52 -4.08 3.68 -7.58
N GLY A 53 -3.83 2.58 -8.29
CA GLY A 53 -4.38 2.37 -9.63
C GLY A 53 -5.32 1.18 -9.76
N GLU A 54 -5.19 0.16 -8.90
CA GLU A 54 -5.92 -1.11 -9.06
C GLU A 54 -6.99 -1.32 -7.97
N ILE A 55 -6.96 -0.55 -6.88
CA ILE A 55 -7.98 -0.64 -5.85
C ILE A 55 -9.29 -0.03 -6.36
N GLU A 56 -10.32 -0.86 -6.44
CA GLU A 56 -11.68 -0.42 -6.71
C GLU A 56 -12.18 0.53 -5.61
N GLY A 57 -12.79 1.63 -6.02
CA GLY A 57 -13.37 2.60 -5.11
C GLY A 57 -14.50 3.38 -5.77
N THR A 58 -15.44 3.85 -4.96
CA THR A 58 -16.54 4.68 -5.44
C THR A 58 -16.11 6.14 -5.44
N CYS A 59 -16.07 6.76 -6.62
CA CYS A 59 -15.82 8.19 -6.77
C CYS A 59 -17.07 8.91 -7.29
N ILE A 60 -17.27 10.15 -6.85
CA ILE A 60 -18.28 11.02 -7.45
C ILE A 60 -17.75 11.49 -8.80
N THR A 61 -18.34 11.01 -9.89
CA THR A 61 -17.92 11.39 -11.25
C THR A 61 -18.60 12.66 -11.75
N SER A 62 -19.85 12.88 -11.37
CA SER A 62 -20.60 14.09 -11.74
C SER A 62 -21.63 14.42 -10.68
N ASN A 63 -22.02 15.68 -10.62
CA ASN A 63 -23.15 16.15 -9.84
C ASN A 63 -23.96 17.12 -10.70
N ALA A 64 -25.28 16.97 -10.71
CA ALA A 64 -26.18 17.87 -11.41
C ALA A 64 -26.79 18.86 -10.41
N LEU A 65 -26.56 20.15 -10.62
CA LEU A 65 -27.15 21.21 -9.79
C LEU A 65 -28.43 21.71 -10.44
N PHE A 66 -29.57 21.47 -9.79
CA PHE A 66 -30.86 22.05 -10.22
C PHE A 66 -31.15 23.32 -9.42
N LYS A 67 -31.42 24.42 -10.11
CA LYS A 67 -31.91 25.65 -9.48
C LYS A 67 -33.41 25.54 -9.25
N VAL A 68 -33.82 25.65 -7.98
CA VAL A 68 -35.22 25.82 -7.62
C VAL A 68 -35.63 27.25 -8.01
N LYS A 69 -36.71 27.35 -8.78
CA LYS A 69 -37.27 28.61 -9.28
C LYS A 69 -38.15 29.25 -8.22
#